data_AF-F9D4W6-F1
#
_entry.id   AF-F9D4W6-F1
#
_cell.length_a   1.000
_cell.length_b   1.000
_cell.length_c   1.000
_cell.angle_alpha   90.00
_cell.angle_beta   90.00
_cell.angle_gamma   90.00
#
_symmetry.space_group_name_H-M   'P 1'
#
loop_
_entity.id
_entity.type
_entity.pdbx_description
1 polymer ?
#
loop_
_entity_poly.entity_id
_entity_poly.type
_entity_poly.pdbx_seq_one_letter_code
_entity_poly.pdbx_strand_id
1 'polypeptide(L)'
;MFSNDQNIETIGQLVETIKHYVGLKSEYIKLDMVEKTVRILTAIAIMAILCVLLSLMLIYLSFAAAYALMPLVGGVAAFAIIACAYLAMLLLCLTFRKQWIERPLVKFLASLLLS
;
A
#
# COMPACT_ATOMS: atom_id res chain seq x y z
N MET A 1 21.32 41.88 43.75
CA MET A 1 21.07 40.43 43.75
C MET A 1 19.59 40.16 43.44
N PHE A 2 19.03 40.74 42.37
CA PHE A 2 17.58 40.84 42.16
C PHE A 2 17.13 40.64 40.70
N SER A 3 17.90 39.92 39.89
CA SER A 3 17.48 39.57 38.51
C SER A 3 17.39 38.07 38.26
N ASN A 4 17.78 37.23 39.22
CA ASN A 4 17.79 35.78 39.05
C ASN A 4 16.41 35.16 39.37
N ASP A 5 15.67 35.74 40.32
CA ASP A 5 14.44 35.15 40.83
C ASP A 5 13.25 35.33 39.87
N GLN A 6 13.16 36.47 39.17
CA GLN A 6 12.09 36.69 38.17
C GLN A 6 12.24 35.81 36.91
N ASN A 7 13.48 35.43 36.57
CA ASN A 7 13.75 34.58 35.42
C ASN A 7 13.38 33.11 35.70
N ILE A 8 13.62 32.65 36.93
CA ILE A 8 13.27 31.28 37.38
C ILE A 8 11.74 31.10 37.39
N GLU A 9 11.00 32.11 37.83
CA GLU A 9 9.53 32.08 37.84
C GLU A 9 8.93 32.08 36.43
N THR A 10 9.52 32.86 35.51
CA THR A 10 9.14 32.89 34.09
C THR A 10 9.45 31.57 33.38
N ILE A 11 10.59 30.94 33.69
CA ILE A 11 10.97 29.61 33.17
C ILE A 11 10.04 28.52 33.73
N GLY A 12 9.61 28.63 34.99
CA GLY A 12 8.62 27.73 35.59
C GLY A 12 7.27 27.78 34.88
N GLN A 13 6.76 28.98 34.61
CA GLN A 13 5.50 29.17 33.86
C GLN A 13 5.59 28.71 32.40
N LEU A 14 6.73 28.89 31.75
CA LEU A 14 6.99 28.38 30.38
C LEU A 14 6.99 26.84 30.34
N VAL A 15 7.62 26.18 31.32
CA VAL A 15 7.63 24.71 31.43
C VAL A 15 6.23 24.16 31.69
N GLU A 16 5.44 24.82 32.53
CA GLU A 16 4.05 24.43 32.82
C GLU A 16 3.14 24.59 31.59
N THR A 17 3.32 25.67 30.82
CA THR A 17 2.58 25.92 29.57
C THR A 17 2.95 24.91 28.48
N ILE A 18 4.23 24.51 28.38
CA ILE A 18 4.70 23.45 27.46
C ILE A 18 4.12 22.09 27.87
N LYS A 19 4.07 21.77 29.17
CA LYS A 19 3.54 20.51 29.70
C LYS A 19 2.04 20.35 29.38
N HIS A 20 1.29 21.45 29.46
CA HIS A 20 -0.13 21.49 29.10
C HIS A 20 -0.36 21.36 27.58
N TYR A 21 0.56 21.89 26.75
CA TYR A 21 0.49 21.75 25.29
C TYR A 21 0.84 20.34 24.79
N VAL A 22 1.76 19.64 25.46
CA VAL A 22 2.12 18.25 25.12
C VAL A 22 1.03 17.26 25.54
N GLY A 23 0.31 17.56 26.64
CA GLY A 23 -0.80 16.76 27.14
C GLY A 23 -1.96 16.59 26.14
N LEU A 24 -2.44 17.69 25.55
CA LEU A 24 -3.53 17.64 24.56
C LEU A 24 -3.08 17.10 23.18
N LYS A 25 -1.80 17.31 22.81
CA LYS A 25 -1.25 16.82 21.53
C LYS A 25 -1.22 15.28 21.47
N SER A 26 -1.06 14.61 22.61
CA SER A 26 -1.03 13.15 22.74
C SER A 26 -2.34 12.47 22.30
N GLU A 27 -3.50 13.07 22.62
CA GLU A 27 -4.80 12.46 22.33
C GLU A 27 -5.19 12.64 20.85
N TYR A 28 -4.87 13.80 20.27
CA TYR A 28 -5.00 14.03 18.83
C TYR A 28 -4.04 13.18 18.00
N ILE A 29 -2.79 13.00 18.44
CA ILE A 29 -1.84 12.09 17.78
C ILE A 29 -2.36 10.65 17.85
N LYS A 30 -2.94 10.20 18.97
CA LYS A 30 -3.51 8.84 19.07
C LYS A 30 -4.69 8.63 18.13
N LEU A 31 -5.61 9.60 18.01
CA LEU A 31 -6.72 9.50 17.07
C LEU A 31 -6.23 9.51 15.61
N ASP A 32 -5.27 10.38 15.28
CA ASP A 32 -4.68 10.49 13.94
C ASP A 32 -3.96 9.19 13.53
N MET A 33 -3.28 8.52 14.47
CA MET A 33 -2.69 7.20 14.24
C MET A 33 -3.73 6.10 13.98
N VAL A 34 -4.87 6.14 14.68
CA VAL A 34 -5.97 5.17 14.47
C VAL A 34 -6.62 5.39 13.11
N GLU A 35 -6.94 6.64 12.75
CA GLU A 35 -7.51 6.97 11.44
C GLU A 35 -6.59 6.55 10.29
N LYS A 36 -5.29 6.83 10.42
CA LYS A 36 -4.28 6.43 9.43
C LYS A 36 -4.15 4.91 9.32
N THR A 37 -4.21 4.19 10.44
CA THR A 37 -4.18 2.72 10.46
C THR A 37 -5.40 2.14 9.77
N VAL A 38 -6.60 2.66 10.05
CA VAL A 38 -7.85 2.23 9.39
C VAL A 38 -7.77 2.52 7.90
N ARG A 39 -7.31 3.71 7.49
CA ARG A 39 -7.16 4.08 6.07
C ARG A 39 -6.20 3.14 5.33
N ILE A 40 -5.05 2.79 5.92
CA ILE A 40 -4.12 1.81 5.36
C ILE A 40 -4.78 0.42 5.28
N LEU A 41 -5.47 0.00 6.34
CA LEU A 41 -6.17 -1.29 6.38
C LEU A 41 -7.24 -1.37 5.28
N THR A 42 -8.04 -0.31 5.11
CA THR A 42 -9.05 -0.21 4.05
C THR A 42 -8.40 -0.21 2.67
N ALA A 43 -7.29 0.50 2.48
CA ALA A 43 -6.55 0.51 1.23
C ALA A 43 -5.99 -0.88 0.87
N ILE A 44 -5.44 -1.59 1.85
CA ILE A 44 -4.97 -2.98 1.69
C ILE A 44 -6.16 -3.89 1.38
N ALA A 45 -7.29 -3.74 2.08
CA ALA A 45 -8.48 -4.53 1.83
C ALA A 45 -9.04 -4.32 0.41
N ILE A 46 -9.15 -3.06 -0.04
CA ILE A 46 -9.57 -2.73 -1.41
C ILE A 46 -8.60 -3.31 -2.43
N MET A 47 -7.28 -3.17 -2.20
CA MET A 47 -6.27 -3.75 -3.08
C MET A 47 -6.37 -5.27 -3.13
N ALA A 48 -6.60 -5.93 -1.99
CA ALA A 48 -6.79 -7.37 -1.93
C ALA A 48 -8.04 -7.81 -2.70
N ILE A 49 -9.17 -7.13 -2.49
CA ILE A 49 -10.42 -7.41 -3.22
C ILE A 49 -10.21 -7.23 -4.73
N LEU A 50 -9.57 -6.13 -5.13
CA LEU A 50 -9.25 -5.88 -6.55
C LEU A 50 -8.35 -6.97 -7.10
N CYS A 51 -7.26 -7.32 -6.43
CA CYS A 51 -6.36 -8.41 -6.85
C CYS A 51 -7.09 -9.74 -7.00
N VAL A 52 -7.98 -10.08 -6.07
CA VAL A 52 -8.81 -11.29 -6.15
C VAL A 52 -9.73 -11.22 -7.37
N LEU A 53 -10.50 -10.14 -7.56
CA LEU A 53 -11.36 -9.98 -8.73
C LEU A 53 -10.59 -10.08 -10.05
N LEU A 54 -9.45 -9.39 -10.13
CA LEU A 54 -8.60 -9.36 -11.31
C LEU A 54 -8.03 -10.77 -11.60
N SER A 55 -7.64 -11.52 -10.56
CA SER A 55 -7.19 -12.90 -10.70
C SER A 55 -8.30 -13.82 -11.23
N LEU A 56 -9.53 -13.72 -10.71
CA LEU A 56 -10.67 -14.48 -11.23
C LEU A 56 -10.93 -14.13 -12.70
N MET A 57 -10.92 -12.84 -13.04
CA MET A 57 -11.12 -12.38 -14.41
C MET A 57 -10.07 -12.98 -15.35
N LEU A 58 -8.79 -12.97 -14.98
CA LEU A 58 -7.72 -13.57 -15.78
C LEU A 58 -7.90 -15.08 -15.97
N ILE A 59 -8.34 -15.79 -14.94
CA ILE A 59 -8.57 -17.24 -15.01
C ILE A 59 -9.68 -17.53 -16.04
N TYR A 60 -10.82 -16.85 -15.95
CA TYR A 60 -11.91 -17.03 -16.92
C TYR A 60 -11.50 -16.62 -18.34
N LEU A 61 -10.74 -15.54 -18.47
CA LEU A 61 -10.18 -15.11 -19.76
C LEU A 61 -9.24 -16.18 -20.34
N SER A 62 -8.41 -16.82 -19.52
CA SER A 62 -7.53 -17.92 -19.93
C SER A 62 -8.32 -19.09 -20.47
N PHE A 63 -9.39 -19.49 -19.78
CA PHE A 63 -10.26 -20.57 -20.25
C PHE A 63 -10.96 -20.22 -21.56
N ALA A 64 -11.45 -18.98 -21.70
CA ALA A 64 -12.05 -18.51 -22.94
C ALA A 64 -11.05 -18.55 -24.10
N ALA A 65 -9.81 -18.10 -23.89
CA ALA A 65 -8.74 -18.21 -24.87
C ALA A 65 -8.43 -19.68 -25.22
N ALA A 66 -8.32 -20.56 -24.21
CA ALA A 66 -8.04 -21.98 -24.43
C ALA A 66 -9.12 -22.63 -25.28
N TYR A 67 -10.38 -22.32 -24.99
CA TYR A 67 -11.53 -22.82 -25.73
C TYR A 67 -11.56 -22.30 -27.17
N ALA A 68 -11.22 -21.02 -27.39
CA ALA A 68 -11.12 -20.45 -28.73
C ALA A 68 -9.99 -21.07 -29.56
N LEU A 69 -8.89 -21.50 -28.92
CA LEU A 69 -7.77 -22.18 -29.56
C LEU A 69 -7.99 -23.70 -29.76
N MET A 70 -8.94 -24.28 -29.02
CA MET A 70 -9.27 -25.71 -29.08
C MET A 70 -9.58 -26.23 -30.48
N PRO A 71 -10.38 -25.57 -31.35
CA PRO A 71 -10.65 -26.08 -32.70
C PRO A 71 -9.42 -26.08 -33.62
N LEU A 72 -8.39 -25.26 -33.35
CA LEU A 72 -7.19 -25.20 -34.19
C LEU A 72 -6.12 -26.21 -33.78
N VAL A 73 -5.90 -26.39 -32.48
CA VAL A 73 -4.72 -27.11 -31.97
C VAL A 73 -5.09 -28.30 -31.08
N GLY A 74 -6.38 -28.45 -30.73
CA GLY A 74 -6.86 -29.42 -29.75
C GLY A 74 -6.71 -28.92 -28.31
N GLY A 75 -7.45 -29.53 -27.38
CA GLY A 75 -7.56 -29.06 -26.00
C GLY A 75 -6.22 -29.02 -25.25
N VAL A 76 -5.45 -30.11 -25.30
CA VAL A 76 -4.17 -30.22 -24.57
C VAL A 76 -3.16 -29.17 -25.05
N ALA A 77 -3.04 -29.01 -26.38
CA ALA A 77 -2.09 -28.06 -26.95
C ALA A 77 -2.53 -26.60 -26.71
N ALA A 78 -3.83 -26.31 -26.73
CA ALA A 78 -4.35 -24.97 -26.42
C ALA A 78 -3.97 -24.53 -24.99
N PHE A 79 -4.12 -25.41 -23.99
CA PHE A 79 -3.68 -25.12 -22.63
C PHE A 79 -2.15 -24.98 -22.52
N ALA A 80 -1.39 -25.81 -23.24
CA ALA A 80 0.08 -25.72 -23.25
C ALA A 80 0.58 -24.40 -23.85
N ILE A 81 -0.06 -23.90 -24.91
CA ILE A 81 0.26 -22.60 -25.53
C ILE A 81 0.00 -21.46 -24.54
N ILE A 82 -1.14 -21.48 -23.86
CA ILE A 82 -1.48 -20.44 -22.88
C ILE A 82 -0.54 -20.49 -21.68
N ALA A 83 -0.17 -21.68 -21.21
CA ALA A 83 0.84 -21.84 -20.16
C ALA A 83 2.21 -21.28 -20.59
N CYS A 84 2.64 -21.56 -21.83
CA CYS A 84 3.85 -20.96 -22.39
C CYS A 84 3.76 -19.42 -22.49
N ALA A 85 2.62 -18.89 -22.91
CA ALA A 85 2.39 -17.45 -22.96
C ALA A 85 2.48 -16.81 -21.56
N TYR A 86 1.88 -17.44 -20.54
CA TYR A 86 1.99 -17.00 -19.15
C TYR A 86 3.43 -17.07 -18.62
N LEU A 87 4.17 -18.14 -18.95
CA LEU A 87 5.60 -18.24 -18.60
C LEU A 87 6.43 -17.13 -19.26
N ALA A 88 6.19 -16.85 -20.54
CA ALA A 88 6.86 -15.77 -21.25
C ALA A 88 6.53 -14.41 -20.63
N MET A 89 5.25 -14.16 -20.31
CA MET A 89 4.81 -12.94 -19.63
C MET A 89 5.45 -12.81 -18.25
N LEU A 90 5.56 -13.91 -17.49
CA LEU A 90 6.22 -13.95 -16.19
C LEU A 90 7.71 -13.61 -16.33
N LEU A 91 8.42 -14.22 -17.28
CA LEU A 91 9.82 -13.91 -17.56
C LEU A 91 10.01 -12.43 -17.93
N LEU A 92 9.14 -11.89 -18.78
CA LEU A 92 9.16 -10.46 -19.12
C LEU A 92 8.97 -9.61 -17.87
N CYS A 93 7.98 -9.94 -17.04
CA CYS A 93 7.70 -9.22 -15.79
C CYS A 93 8.88 -9.29 -14.80
N LEU A 94 9.60 -10.42 -14.73
CA LEU A 94 10.82 -10.56 -13.93
C LEU A 94 11.96 -9.70 -14.44
N THR A 95 12.14 -9.60 -15.76
CA THR A 95 13.18 -8.72 -16.35
C THR A 95 12.87 -7.24 -16.11
N PHE A 96 11.61 -6.83 -16.24
CA PHE A 96 11.15 -5.46 -16.02
C PHE A 96 10.69 -5.18 -14.57
N ARG A 97 10.99 -6.08 -13.62
CA ARG A 97 10.46 -6.06 -12.23
C ARG A 97 10.61 -4.70 -11.54
N LYS A 98 11.76 -4.04 -11.78
CA LYS A 98 12.10 -2.75 -11.15
C LYS A 98 11.22 -1.60 -11.64
N GLN A 99 10.72 -1.65 -12.87
CA GLN A 99 9.85 -0.60 -13.41
C GLN A 99 8.37 -0.90 -13.17
N TRP A 100 7.95 -2.16 -13.28
CA TRP A 100 6.54 -2.52 -13.26
C TRP A 100 5.98 -2.74 -11.86
N ILE A 101 6.79 -3.21 -10.90
CA ILE A 101 6.31 -3.57 -9.56
C ILE A 101 6.84 -2.57 -8.53
N GLU A 102 8.16 -2.34 -8.48
CA GLU A 102 8.76 -1.50 -7.42
C GLU A 102 8.29 -0.04 -7.48
N ARG A 103 8.27 0.59 -8.67
CA ARG A 103 7.89 2.01 -8.79
C ARG A 103 6.45 2.33 -8.39
N PRO A 104 5.42 1.57 -8.82
CA PRO A 104 4.05 1.84 -8.38
C PRO A 104 3.82 1.48 -6.91
N LEU A 105 4.44 0.40 -6.39
CA LEU A 105 4.35 0.06 -4.96
C LEU A 105 4.96 1.15 -4.09
N VAL A 106 6.18 1.61 -4.41
CA VAL A 106 6.86 2.65 -3.64
C VAL A 106 6.07 3.96 -3.67
N LYS A 107 5.46 4.33 -4.80
CA LYS A 107 4.58 5.51 -4.88
C LYS A 107 3.31 5.34 -4.04
N PHE A 108 2.71 4.16 -4.04
CA PHE A 108 1.52 3.88 -3.23
C PHE A 108 1.83 3.91 -1.72
N LEU A 109 2.89 3.22 -1.29
CA LEU A 109 3.35 3.28 0.10
C LEU A 109 3.75 4.70 0.52
N ALA A 110 4.47 5.42 -0.35
CA ALA A 110 4.82 6.82 -0.08
C ALA A 110 3.56 7.66 0.08
N SER A 111 2.55 7.51 -0.78
CA SER A 111 1.29 8.26 -0.68
C SER A 111 0.49 7.92 0.59
N LEU A 112 0.53 6.69 1.08
CA LEU A 112 -0.14 6.28 2.33
C LEU A 112 0.60 6.74 3.59
N LEU A 113 1.94 6.75 3.57
CA LEU A 113 2.75 7.15 4.71
C LEU A 113 2.94 8.67 4.84
N LEU A 114 3.05 9.37 3.71
CA LEU A 114 3.24 10.84 3.68
C LEU A 114 1.93 11.63 3.63
N SER A 115 0.79 10.98 3.40
CA SER A 115 -0.55 11.55 3.63
C SER A 115 -1.01 11.33 5.07
#